data_AF-A0A482UJX5-F1
#
_entry.id   AF-A0A482UJX5-F1
#
_cell.length_a   1.000
_cell.length_b   1.000
_cell.length_c   1.000
_cell.angle_alpha   90.00
_cell.angle_beta   90.00
_cell.angle_gamma   90.00
#
_symmetry.space_group_name_H-M   'P 1'
#
loop_
_entity.id
_entity.type
_entity.pdbx_description
1 polymer ?
#
loop_
_entity_poly.entity_id
_entity_poly.type
_entity_poly.pdbx_seq_one_letter_code
_entity_poly.pdbx_strand_id
1 'polypeptide(L)'
;FVIFLIGTLAISGIPPFAGFFSKDEILAHAFEHSPFLWGITLVAALMTTFYMFRLLFLTFFGSFRGTEHQRSHLHESPLVMTIPLMILALLSAIGGFIGIPKVLGGHNFLGQFLSPVIYSHGAEHLLTEEMIHLERLLMGVSTGAVIVTIIITWFVYVNIEN
;
A
#
# COMPACT_ATOMS: atom_id res chain seq x y z
N PHE A 1 0.58 16.19 8.52
CA PHE A 1 -0.62 15.37 8.23
C PHE A 1 -0.61 14.78 6.82
N VAL A 2 -0.70 15.59 5.75
CA VAL A 2 -0.91 15.12 4.37
C VAL A 2 0.16 14.12 3.89
N ILE A 3 1.45 14.39 4.16
CA ILE A 3 2.55 13.49 3.77
C ILE A 3 2.41 12.11 4.44
N PHE A 4 2.02 12.10 5.71
CA PHE A 4 1.80 10.86 6.46
C PHE A 4 0.60 10.07 5.93
N LEU A 5 -0.47 10.78 5.55
CA LEU A 5 -1.63 10.18 4.90
C LEU A 5 -1.26 9.54 3.56
N ILE A 6 -0.51 10.23 2.70
CA ILE A 6 -0.05 9.68 1.42
C ILE A 6 0.79 8.42 1.63
N GLY A 7 1.73 8.44 2.58
CA GLY A 7 2.53 7.26 2.91
C GLY A 7 1.68 6.09 3.42
N THR A 8 0.67 6.37 4.24
CA THR A 8 -0.27 5.36 4.76
C THR A 8 -1.13 4.76 3.65
N LEU A 9 -1.64 5.59 2.73
CA LEU A 9 -2.38 5.11 1.56
C LEU A 9 -1.49 4.26 0.65
N ALA A 10 -0.25 4.69 0.43
CA ALA A 10 0.71 3.96 -0.38
C ALA A 10 1.06 2.58 0.20
N ILE A 11 1.39 2.49 1.50
CA ILE A 11 1.71 1.20 2.12
C ILE A 11 0.49 0.29 2.31
N SER A 12 -0.73 0.84 2.36
CA SER A 12 -1.97 0.04 2.42
C SER A 12 -2.34 -0.63 1.10
N GLY A 13 -1.73 -0.20 -0.02
CA GLY A 13 -1.98 -0.80 -1.32
C GLY A 13 -3.27 -0.35 -1.98
N ILE A 14 -3.66 0.92 -1.81
CA ILE A 14 -4.82 1.49 -2.50
C ILE A 14 -4.41 1.94 -3.92
N PRO A 15 -5.17 1.61 -4.98
CA PRO A 15 -4.97 2.19 -6.30
C PRO A 15 -5.14 3.71 -6.23
N PRO A 16 -4.20 4.58 -6.67
CA PRO A 16 -3.16 4.39 -7.71
C PRO A 16 -1.71 4.33 -7.20
N PHE A 17 -1.48 4.09 -5.90
CA PHE A 17 -0.14 4.21 -5.30
C PHE A 17 0.79 3.04 -5.63
N ALA A 18 2.11 3.26 -5.54
CA ALA A 18 3.12 2.22 -5.82
C ALA A 18 2.94 0.93 -5.03
N GLY A 19 2.51 1.02 -3.77
CA GLY A 19 2.34 -0.16 -2.93
C GLY A 19 1.18 -1.06 -3.35
N PHE A 20 0.25 -0.59 -4.19
CA PHE A 20 -0.78 -1.46 -4.78
C PHE A 20 -0.13 -2.44 -5.76
N PHE A 21 0.60 -1.94 -6.75
CA PHE A 21 1.22 -2.75 -7.79
C PHE A 21 2.22 -3.76 -7.22
N SER A 22 3.10 -3.32 -6.31
CA SER A 22 4.07 -4.23 -5.69
C SER A 22 3.42 -5.28 -4.79
N LYS A 23 2.34 -4.96 -4.07
CA LYS A 23 1.64 -5.96 -3.25
C LYS A 23 0.89 -6.96 -4.11
N ASP A 24 0.24 -6.48 -5.16
CA ASP A 24 -0.56 -7.33 -6.03
C ASP A 24 0.31 -8.36 -6.78
N GLU A 25 1.48 -7.94 -7.29
CA GLU A 25 2.46 -8.88 -7.88
C GLU A 25 2.89 -9.97 -6.88
N ILE A 26 3.16 -9.59 -5.63
CA ILE A 26 3.54 -10.57 -4.58
C ILE A 26 2.37 -11.52 -4.26
N LEU A 27 1.14 -11.00 -4.21
CA LEU A 27 -0.05 -11.81 -3.99
C LEU A 27 -0.28 -12.76 -5.17
N ALA A 28 -0.21 -12.29 -6.41
CA ALA A 28 -0.34 -13.13 -7.60
C ALA A 28 0.67 -14.29 -7.59
N HIS A 29 1.96 -14.00 -7.34
CA HIS A 29 2.99 -15.03 -7.23
C HIS A 29 2.79 -15.97 -6.03
N ALA A 30 2.28 -15.49 -4.90
CA ALA A 30 1.95 -16.36 -3.76
C ALA A 30 0.83 -17.35 -4.10
N PHE A 31 -0.16 -16.91 -4.89
CA PHE A 31 -1.27 -17.75 -5.34
C PHE A 31 -0.81 -18.86 -6.30
N GLU A 32 0.11 -18.54 -7.22
CA GLU A 32 0.71 -19.52 -8.13
C GLU A 32 1.41 -20.67 -7.40
N HIS A 33 2.05 -20.36 -6.26
CA HIS A 33 2.74 -21.38 -5.47
C HIS A 33 1.80 -22.19 -4.59
N SER A 34 0.92 -21.53 -3.83
CA SER A 34 -0.19 -22.21 -3.14
C SER A 34 -1.27 -21.22 -2.68
N PRO A 35 -2.56 -21.61 -2.75
CA PRO A 35 -3.66 -20.79 -2.20
C PRO A 35 -3.54 -20.52 -0.70
N PHE A 36 -2.88 -21.43 0.05
CA PHE A 36 -2.65 -21.25 1.47
C PHE A 36 -1.68 -20.09 1.78
N LEU A 37 -0.58 -20.00 1.03
CA LEU A 37 0.36 -18.89 1.15
C LEU A 37 -0.29 -17.56 0.78
N TRP A 38 -1.14 -17.55 -0.25
CA TRP A 38 -1.93 -16.37 -0.60
C TRP A 38 -2.82 -15.88 0.54
N GLY A 39 -3.49 -16.80 1.24
CA GLY A 39 -4.31 -16.45 2.40
C GLY A 39 -3.50 -15.80 3.53
N ILE A 40 -2.32 -16.34 3.82
CA ILE A 40 -1.42 -15.79 4.86
C ILE A 40 -0.91 -14.41 4.47
N THR A 41 -0.45 -14.23 3.22
CA THR A 41 0.07 -12.93 2.75
C THR A 41 -1.02 -11.88 2.67
N LEU A 42 -2.25 -12.27 2.31
CA LEU A 42 -3.42 -11.40 2.37
C LEU A 42 -3.69 -10.94 3.80
N VAL A 43 -3.76 -11.86 4.77
CA VAL A 43 -3.97 -11.50 6.19
C VAL A 43 -2.87 -10.55 6.69
N ALA A 44 -1.60 -10.82 6.35
CA ALA A 44 -0.48 -9.93 6.70
C ALA A 44 -0.64 -8.53 6.08
N ALA A 45 -1.11 -8.44 4.83
CA ALA A 45 -1.39 -7.17 4.18
C ALA A 45 -2.55 -6.41 4.85
N LEU A 46 -3.60 -7.11 5.28
CA LEU A 46 -4.72 -6.51 6.02
C LEU A 46 -4.29 -6.02 7.40
N MET A 47 -3.47 -6.78 8.13
CA MET A 47 -2.89 -6.32 9.39
C MET A 47 -2.07 -5.05 9.21
N THR A 48 -1.31 -4.96 8.12
CA THR A 48 -0.53 -3.77 7.75
C THR A 48 -1.42 -2.54 7.59
N THR A 49 -2.50 -2.69 6.84
CA THR A 49 -3.50 -1.64 6.66
C THR A 49 -4.10 -1.23 8.01
N PHE A 50 -4.54 -2.21 8.82
CA PHE A 50 -5.16 -1.95 10.11
C PHE A 50 -4.26 -1.12 11.05
N TYR A 51 -3.02 -1.54 11.30
CA TYR A 51 -2.19 -0.83 12.29
C TYR A 51 -1.73 0.54 11.78
N MET A 52 -1.52 0.72 10.47
CA MET A 52 -1.13 2.02 9.91
C MET A 52 -2.28 3.04 10.00
N PHE A 53 -3.50 2.63 9.66
CA PHE A 53 -4.68 3.50 9.79
C PHE A 53 -5.03 3.78 11.25
N ARG A 54 -4.89 2.78 12.14
CA ARG A 54 -5.02 2.98 13.59
C ARG A 54 -4.07 4.08 14.06
N LEU A 55 -2.79 4.02 13.67
CA LEU A 55 -1.80 5.02 14.03
C LEU A 55 -2.20 6.40 13.47
N LEU A 56 -2.62 6.47 12.20
CA LEU A 56 -3.05 7.73 11.59
C LEU A 56 -4.20 8.39 12.35
N PHE A 57 -5.24 7.64 12.70
CA PHE A 57 -6.40 8.18 13.40
C PHE A 57 -6.06 8.60 14.83
N LEU A 58 -5.36 7.76 15.59
CA LEU A 58 -4.97 8.09 16.96
C LEU A 58 -4.02 9.28 17.06
N THR A 59 -3.18 9.52 16.04
CA THR A 59 -2.17 10.59 16.07
C THR A 59 -2.73 11.94 15.62
N PHE A 60 -3.61 11.96 14.62
CA PHE A 60 -4.07 13.20 14.00
C PHE A 60 -5.52 13.57 14.33
N PHE A 61 -6.37 12.59 14.63
CA PHE A 61 -7.78 12.82 14.97
C PHE A 61 -8.06 12.62 16.46
N GLY A 62 -7.14 11.98 17.18
CA GLY A 62 -7.28 11.79 18.62
C GLY A 62 -6.84 12.95 19.48
N SER A 63 -7.25 12.90 20.75
CA SER A 63 -6.88 13.92 21.74
C SER A 63 -5.41 13.80 22.14
N PHE A 64 -4.70 14.93 22.19
CA PHE A 64 -3.30 14.97 22.64
C PHE A 64 -3.17 14.45 24.07
N ARG A 65 -2.43 13.35 24.25
CA ARG A 65 -2.28 12.65 25.55
C ARG A 65 -1.12 13.15 26.41
N GLY A 66 -0.44 14.23 26.04
CA GLY A 66 0.71 14.80 26.77
C GLY A 66 0.34 15.94 27.73
N THR A 67 1.32 16.43 28.50
CA THR A 67 1.14 17.57 29.42
C THR A 67 1.10 18.91 28.69
N GLU A 68 0.46 19.93 29.27
CA GLU A 68 0.35 21.28 28.68
C GLU A 68 1.72 21.90 28.33
N HIS A 69 2.74 21.64 29.14
CA HIS A 69 4.12 22.09 28.88
C HIS A 69 4.76 21.50 27.62
N GLN A 70 4.33 20.31 27.20
CA GLN A 70 4.84 19.67 25.98
C GLN A 70 4.14 20.23 24.73
N ARG A 71 2.91 20.72 24.87
CA ARG A 71 2.16 21.38 23.78
C ARG A 71 2.85 22.65 23.30
N SER A 72 3.44 23.44 24.20
CA SER A 72 4.11 24.69 23.82
C SER A 72 5.42 24.51 23.05
N HIS A 73 5.97 23.29 23.02
CA HIS A 73 7.17 22.94 22.25
C HIS A 73 6.86 22.19 20.95
N LEU A 74 5.59 21.89 20.66
CA LEU A 74 5.20 21.33 19.37
C LEU A 74 5.32 22.42 18.30
N HIS A 75 6.35 22.30 17.47
CA HIS A 75 6.51 23.10 16.27
C HIS A 75 6.45 22.18 15.06
N GLU A 76 5.97 22.73 13.94
CA GLU A 76 6.06 22.05 12.66
C GLU A 76 7.52 21.74 12.31
N SER A 77 7.73 20.63 11.62
CA SER A 77 9.09 20.19 11.28
C SER A 77 9.76 21.22 10.35
N PRO A 78 11.05 21.55 10.61
CA PRO A 78 11.79 22.48 9.76
C PRO A 78 11.89 21.95 8.33
N LEU A 79 11.99 22.85 7.36
CA LEU A 79 11.97 22.53 5.92
C LEU A 79 13.01 21.48 5.50
N VAL A 80 14.12 21.38 6.22
CA VAL A 80 15.18 20.39 5.99
C VAL A 80 14.68 18.95 6.13
N MET A 81 13.64 18.71 6.94
CA MET A 81 12.99 17.40 7.08
C MET A 81 11.79 17.26 6.15
N THR A 82 11.00 18.33 5.97
CA THR A 82 9.75 18.30 5.21
C THR A 82 10.01 18.15 3.71
N ILE A 83 11.07 18.76 3.17
CA ILE A 83 11.40 18.68 1.74
C ILE A 83 11.70 17.24 1.31
N PRO A 84 12.61 16.49 1.97
CA PRO A 84 12.81 15.07 1.67
C PRO A 84 11.52 14.26 1.73
N LEU A 85 10.69 14.48 2.76
CA LEU A 85 9.42 13.75 2.93
C LEU A 85 8.43 14.05 1.80
N MET A 86 8.34 15.29 1.33
CA MET A 86 7.50 15.66 0.19
C MET A 86 7.96 14.98 -1.10
N ILE A 87 9.27 14.95 -1.34
CA ILE A 87 9.85 14.28 -2.52
C ILE A 87 9.51 12.79 -2.47
N LEU A 88 9.70 12.13 -1.32
CA LEU A 88 9.38 10.72 -1.15
C LEU A 88 7.89 10.42 -1.33
N ALA A 89 7.01 11.27 -0.78
CA ALA A 89 5.56 11.12 -0.96
C ALA A 89 5.16 11.25 -2.43
N LEU A 90 5.74 12.21 -3.14
CA LEU A 90 5.51 12.39 -4.58
C LEU A 90 6.01 11.19 -5.38
N LEU A 91 7.22 10.70 -5.09
CA LEU A 91 7.78 9.51 -5.73
C LEU A 91 6.98 8.24 -5.41
N SER A 92 6.38 8.13 -4.23
CA SER A 92 5.51 7.00 -3.87
C SER A 92 4.16 7.04 -4.62
N ALA A 93 3.65 8.23 -4.91
CA ALA A 93 2.46 8.43 -5.73
C ALA A 93 2.73 8.19 -7.23
N ILE A 94 3.82 8.78 -7.77
CA ILE A 94 4.19 8.66 -9.19
C ILE A 94 4.79 7.30 -9.51
N GLY A 95 5.59 6.74 -8.59
CA GLY A 95 6.26 5.45 -8.78
C GLY A 95 5.30 4.30 -9.06
N GLY A 96 4.04 4.39 -8.60
CA GLY A 96 3.00 3.44 -8.98
C GLY A 96 2.70 3.46 -10.46
N PHE A 97 2.72 4.63 -11.09
CA PHE A 97 2.53 4.75 -12.53
C PHE A 97 3.72 4.21 -13.36
N ILE A 98 4.92 4.11 -12.75
CA ILE A 98 6.10 3.53 -13.40
C ILE A 98 6.09 2.00 -13.30
N GLY A 99 5.49 1.46 -12.24
CA GLY A 99 5.35 0.02 -11.99
C GLY A 99 4.05 -0.61 -12.51
N ILE A 100 3.36 0.02 -13.46
CA ILE A 100 2.07 -0.50 -13.96
C ILE A 100 2.27 -1.88 -14.60
N PRO A 101 1.60 -2.94 -14.10
CA PRO A 101 1.63 -4.27 -14.66
C PRO A 101 1.08 -4.28 -16.10
N LYS A 102 1.60 -5.16 -16.95
CA LYS A 102 1.11 -5.42 -18.33
C LYS A 102 -0.41 -5.65 -18.40
N VAL A 103 -1.04 -6.11 -17.32
CA VAL A 103 -2.49 -6.34 -17.18
C VAL A 103 -3.34 -5.07 -17.36
N LEU A 104 -2.75 -3.89 -17.10
CA LEU A 104 -3.33 -2.57 -17.32
C LEU A 104 -2.79 -1.87 -18.59
N GLY A 105 -1.98 -2.55 -19.41
CA GLY A 105 -1.37 -1.99 -20.62
C GLY A 105 -0.03 -1.28 -20.39
N GLY A 106 0.58 -1.42 -19.21
CA GLY A 106 1.91 -0.88 -18.91
C GLY A 106 3.05 -1.77 -19.40
N HIS A 107 4.17 -1.18 -19.81
CA HIS A 107 5.42 -1.93 -19.97
C HIS A 107 6.03 -2.09 -18.57
N ASN A 108 6.16 -3.32 -18.05
CA ASN A 108 6.84 -3.58 -16.77
C ASN A 108 8.35 -3.24 -16.86
N PHE A 109 8.69 -1.95 -16.89
CA PHE A 109 10.05 -1.44 -17.10
C PHE A 109 11.02 -1.97 -16.04
N LEU A 110 10.57 -2.08 -14.79
CA LEU A 110 11.40 -2.58 -13.69
C LEU A 110 11.71 -4.07 -13.85
N GLY A 111 10.71 -4.88 -14.23
CA GLY A 111 10.89 -6.30 -14.50
C GLY A 111 11.80 -6.57 -15.70
N GLN A 112 11.67 -5.76 -16.77
CA GLN A 112 12.58 -5.84 -17.92
C GLN A 112 14.01 -5.44 -17.55
N PHE A 113 14.19 -4.39 -16.75
CA PHE A 113 15.51 -3.94 -16.30
C PHE A 113 16.21 -4.97 -15.39
N LEU A 114 15.45 -5.69 -14.56
CA LEU A 114 15.96 -6.71 -13.64
C LEU A 114 16.05 -8.12 -14.25
N SER A 115 15.48 -8.33 -15.44
CA SER A 115 15.54 -9.62 -16.16
C SER A 115 16.94 -10.21 -16.38
N PRO A 116 18.05 -9.44 -16.57
CA PRO A 116 19.37 -10.04 -16.74
C PRO A 116 19.99 -10.55 -15.43
N VAL A 117 19.47 -10.16 -14.26
CA VAL A 117 20.00 -10.54 -12.94
C VAL A 117 19.08 -11.52 -12.22
N ILE A 118 17.77 -11.41 -12.44
CA ILE A 118 16.76 -12.33 -11.91
C ILE A 118 16.55 -13.44 -12.94
N TYR A 119 17.07 -14.64 -12.68
CA TYR A 119 16.73 -15.85 -13.44
C TYR A 119 15.22 -16.08 -13.36
N SER A 120 14.49 -15.54 -14.34
CA SER A 120 13.03 -15.55 -14.38
C SER A 120 12.52 -16.94 -14.82
N HIS A 121 12.49 -17.90 -13.90
CA HIS A 121 11.78 -19.17 -14.10
C HIS A 121 10.23 -19.02 -14.08
N GLY A 122 9.68 -17.83 -14.36
CA GLY A 122 8.23 -17.62 -14.30
C GLY A 122 7.67 -16.32 -14.89
N ALA A 123 8.48 -15.49 -15.56
CA ALA A 123 8.03 -14.18 -16.05
C ALA A 123 7.56 -14.15 -17.52
N GLU A 124 7.44 -15.31 -18.16
CA GLU A 124 6.66 -15.49 -19.39
C GLU A 124 5.55 -16.50 -19.13
N HIS A 125 4.59 -16.12 -18.30
CA HIS A 125 3.34 -16.85 -18.29
C HIS A 125 2.61 -16.55 -19.60
N LEU A 126 2.45 -17.59 -20.41
CA LEU A 126 1.66 -17.62 -21.63
C LEU A 126 0.29 -17.00 -21.35
N LEU A 127 0.09 -15.79 -21.84
CA LEU A 127 -1.11 -14.97 -21.65
C LEU A 127 -2.34 -15.69 -22.24
N THR A 128 -2.98 -16.53 -21.43
CA THR A 128 -4.33 -16.98 -21.71
C THR A 128 -5.29 -15.97 -21.08
N GLU A 129 -6.33 -15.60 -21.82
CA GLU A 129 -7.38 -14.68 -21.36
C GLU A 129 -7.92 -15.07 -19.97
N GLU A 130 -7.98 -16.36 -19.66
CA GLU A 130 -8.47 -16.90 -18.39
C GLU A 130 -7.58 -16.50 -17.20
N MET A 131 -6.26 -16.46 -17.36
CA MET A 131 -5.34 -16.03 -16.30
C MET A 131 -5.43 -14.53 -16.01
N ILE A 132 -5.62 -13.72 -17.06
CA ILE A 132 -5.80 -12.27 -16.90
C ILE A 132 -7.09 -11.98 -16.11
N HIS A 133 -8.15 -12.77 -16.32
CA HIS A 133 -9.39 -12.62 -15.55
C HIS A 133 -9.21 -13.02 -14.09
N LEU A 134 -8.44 -14.08 -13.82
CA LEU A 134 -8.16 -14.52 -12.45
C LEU A 134 -7.34 -13.50 -11.67
N GLU A 135 -6.27 -12.95 -12.28
CA GLU A 135 -5.42 -11.93 -11.66
C GLU A 135 -6.23 -10.67 -11.32
N ARG A 136 -7.07 -10.19 -12.25
CA ARG A 136 -7.99 -9.06 -12.00
C ARG A 136 -8.98 -9.35 -10.86
N LEU A 137 -9.47 -10.59 -10.75
CA LEU A 137 -10.36 -10.99 -9.68
C LEU A 137 -9.63 -10.98 -8.33
N LEU A 138 -8.43 -11.56 -8.26
CA LEU A 138 -7.60 -11.58 -7.06
C LEU A 138 -7.23 -10.17 -6.60
N MET A 139 -6.87 -9.30 -7.54
CA MET A 139 -6.61 -7.87 -7.32
C MET A 139 -7.84 -7.13 -6.80
N GLY A 140 -9.03 -7.42 -7.35
CA GLY A 140 -10.29 -6.86 -6.87
C GLY A 140 -10.63 -7.30 -5.45
N VAL A 141 -10.43 -8.58 -5.13
CA VAL A 141 -10.66 -9.14 -3.79
C VAL A 141 -9.70 -8.55 -2.76
N SER A 142 -8.41 -8.46 -3.09
CA SER A 142 -7.40 -7.91 -2.17
C SER A 142 -7.66 -6.43 -1.90
N THR A 143 -7.95 -5.64 -2.92
CA THR A 143 -8.29 -4.21 -2.80
C THR A 143 -9.57 -4.01 -1.99
N GLY A 144 -10.61 -4.81 -2.26
CA GLY A 144 -11.86 -4.78 -1.50
C GLY A 144 -11.63 -5.06 -0.02
N ALA A 145 -10.82 -6.07 0.31
CA ALA A 145 -10.49 -6.42 1.68
C ALA A 145 -9.72 -5.30 2.41
N VAL A 146 -8.80 -4.61 1.71
CA VAL A 146 -8.09 -3.43 2.22
C VAL A 146 -9.08 -2.30 2.52
N ILE A 147 -9.98 -1.97 1.57
CA ILE A 147 -11.00 -0.92 1.76
C ILE A 147 -11.90 -1.24 2.95
N VAL A 148 -12.38 -2.48 3.06
CA VAL A 148 -13.19 -2.93 4.21
C VAL A 148 -12.43 -2.74 5.52
N THR A 149 -11.15 -3.10 5.55
CA THR A 149 -10.31 -2.93 6.74
C THR A 149 -10.17 -1.46 7.14
N ILE A 150 -10.00 -0.57 6.17
CA ILE A 150 -9.92 0.88 6.40
C ILE A 150 -11.23 1.39 6.99
N ILE A 151 -12.36 0.99 6.41
CA ILE A 151 -13.69 1.37 6.89
C ILE A 151 -13.92 0.89 8.31
N ILE A 152 -13.62 -0.37 8.62
CA ILE A 152 -13.73 -0.94 9.97
C ILE A 152 -12.86 -0.15 10.95
N THR A 153 -11.60 0.12 10.58
CA THR A 153 -10.67 0.87 11.44
C THR A 153 -11.16 2.29 11.68
N TRP A 154 -11.69 2.95 10.65
CA TRP A 154 -12.28 4.29 10.79
C TRP A 154 -13.46 4.28 11.76
N PHE A 155 -14.42 3.36 11.60
CA PHE A 155 -15.57 3.24 12.51
C PHE A 155 -15.14 2.95 13.95
N VAL A 156 -14.17 2.06 14.16
CA VAL A 156 -13.71 1.70 15.51
C VAL A 156 -13.02 2.88 16.19
N TYR A 157 -12.09 3.58 15.52
CA TYR A 157 -11.27 4.59 16.19
C TYR A 157 -11.89 5.99 16.20
N VAL A 158 -12.68 6.36 15.21
CA VAL A 158 -13.29 7.70 15.14
C VAL A 158 -14.55 7.81 16.00
N ASN A 159 -15.35 6.75 16.14
CA ASN A 159 -16.53 6.77 17.03
C ASN A 159 -16.20 6.58 18.52
N ILE A 160 -14.99 6.15 18.89
CA ILE A 160 -14.62 5.99 20.30
C ILE A 160 -14.22 7.33 20.94
N GLU A 161 -13.76 8.31 20.15
CA GLU A 161 -13.27 9.60 20.65
C GLU A 161 -14.20 10.80 20.36
N ASN A 162 -15.25 10.63 19.55
CA ASN A 162 -16.37 11.58 19.39
C ASN A 162 -17.50 11.28 20.36
#